data_AF-A0A415V7H3-F1
#
_entry.id   AF-A0A415V7H3-F1
#
_cell.length_a   1.000
_cell.length_b   1.000
_cell.length_c   1.000
_cell.angle_alpha   90.00
_cell.angle_beta   90.00
_cell.angle_gamma   90.00
#
_symmetry.space_group_name_H-M   'P 1'
#
loop_
_entity.id
_entity.type
_entity.pdbx_description
1 polymer ?
#
loop_
_entity_poly.entity_id
_entity_poly.type
_entity_poly.pdbx_seq_one_letter_code
_entity_poly.pdbx_strand_id
1 'polypeptide(L)'
;MAFAWAVLFRVDWVVKKLRLASAPFVMSTNPLVFGVSIPSVRLARDIVNCHRYGYCSIRGIPLADLVHVLPFKSVSVEAQKALSKIEYLEGDSVTKVKEYDDVVRSLWEVNQLYEQFRWNYGELRRLVPCDQFDFLPDGFANGGFGERTVVNAAFGNYVSAARGLVDRMQAVMRMYDRGSNKELYKDYWELPSSWYDQGGLYVFMYEIRNPVQHGQTVVSLVRENGVTRVRFDLDQIVDMREYNTSPKLRAFLNKTISKIKDHDSSDCPYLCFRYTNMSYNELVIELFCHFLKCAEPRVRAARKDMHSLLLQHSKAVGKLGGSSFVAYVDGDMTHVYDEVDVDPVKQLKDIHRKARKHLKDAQNAIAAERRLIR
;
A
#
# COMPACT_ATOMS: atom_id res chain seq x y z
N MET A 1 -31.89 9.52 11.67
CA MET A 1 -30.91 10.51 11.15
C MET A 1 -29.58 10.56 11.93
N ALA A 2 -29.55 10.59 13.27
CA ALA A 2 -28.28 10.66 14.03
C ALA A 2 -27.68 9.32 14.55
N PHE A 3 -28.39 8.19 14.44
CA PHE A 3 -28.09 7.00 15.28
C PHE A 3 -27.37 5.83 14.59
N ALA A 4 -27.25 5.80 13.26
CA ALA A 4 -26.50 4.75 12.55
C ALA A 4 -25.00 4.67 12.94
N TRP A 5 -24.50 5.69 13.65
CA TRP A 5 -23.10 5.84 14.04
C TRP A 5 -22.64 5.03 15.26
N ALA A 6 -23.55 4.61 16.16
CA ALA A 6 -23.19 4.00 17.45
C ALA A 6 -22.89 2.49 17.39
N VAL A 7 -23.02 1.88 16.21
CA VAL A 7 -23.15 0.43 16.03
C VAL A 7 -21.82 -0.33 15.97
N LEU A 8 -20.71 0.39 15.78
CA LEU A 8 -19.42 -0.15 15.35
C LEU A 8 -18.45 -0.57 16.46
N PHE A 9 -18.75 -0.29 17.74
CA PHE A 9 -17.77 -0.46 18.82
C PHE A 9 -18.32 -1.31 19.97
N ARG A 10 -17.98 -2.62 20.02
CA ARG A 10 -17.75 -3.42 21.25
C ARG A 10 -17.53 -4.95 20.99
N VAL A 11 -16.34 -5.43 21.40
CA VAL A 11 -16.01 -6.66 22.20
C VAL A 11 -15.88 -8.07 21.55
N ASP A 12 -14.61 -8.53 21.52
CA ASP A 12 -13.95 -9.80 21.96
C ASP A 12 -14.58 -11.21 21.83
N TRP A 13 -13.85 -12.19 21.25
CA TRP A 13 -13.16 -13.32 21.95
C TRP A 13 -12.54 -14.36 20.98
N VAL A 14 -11.46 -14.99 21.47
CA VAL A 14 -10.42 -15.84 20.83
C VAL A 14 -10.78 -17.32 20.71
N VAL A 15 -10.40 -18.03 19.62
CA VAL A 15 -9.99 -19.47 19.65
C VAL A 15 -8.90 -19.79 18.59
N LYS A 16 -7.94 -20.64 19.00
CA LYS A 16 -6.64 -21.06 18.42
C LYS A 16 -6.68 -22.37 17.59
N LYS A 17 -5.55 -22.63 16.88
CA LYS A 17 -4.94 -23.91 16.35
C LYS A 17 -5.35 -24.33 14.92
N LEU A 18 -4.51 -24.94 14.04
CA LEU A 18 -3.10 -25.40 14.01
C LEU A 18 -2.66 -25.72 12.54
N ARG A 19 -1.33 -25.91 12.34
CA ARG A 19 -0.48 -26.17 11.13
C ARG A 19 -0.83 -27.42 10.28
N LEU A 20 -0.32 -27.69 9.06
CA LEU A 20 1.07 -27.95 8.55
C LEU A 20 1.03 -27.94 6.98
N ALA A 21 1.92 -27.28 6.22
CA ALA A 21 3.31 -27.57 5.85
C ALA A 21 3.55 -28.74 4.86
N SER A 22 4.02 -28.41 3.65
CA SER A 22 4.97 -29.22 2.86
C SER A 22 5.58 -28.39 1.71
N ALA A 23 6.87 -28.62 1.46
CA ALA A 23 7.74 -27.98 0.47
C ALA A 23 8.33 -29.08 -0.45
N PRO A 24 9.40 -28.83 -1.23
CA PRO A 24 9.53 -28.00 -2.43
C PRO A 24 10.01 -28.87 -3.63
N PHE A 25 10.21 -28.28 -4.81
CA PHE A 25 11.03 -28.91 -5.86
C PHE A 25 11.80 -27.86 -6.68
N VAL A 26 13.06 -28.17 -6.98
CA VAL A 26 14.06 -27.36 -7.68
C VAL A 26 14.57 -28.17 -8.87
N MET A 27 14.84 -27.54 -10.02
CA MET A 27 16.10 -27.78 -10.76
C MET A 27 16.35 -26.78 -11.91
N SER A 28 17.55 -26.18 -11.80
CA SER A 28 18.53 -25.61 -12.74
C SER A 28 18.40 -25.82 -14.27
N THR A 29 18.80 -24.82 -15.08
CA THR A 29 20.06 -24.80 -15.88
C THR A 29 20.22 -23.53 -16.78
N ASN A 30 21.36 -22.82 -16.61
CA ASN A 30 22.18 -21.87 -17.45
C ASN A 30 21.57 -21.12 -18.66
N PRO A 31 21.91 -19.82 -18.91
CA PRO A 31 23.29 -19.30 -19.09
C PRO A 31 23.60 -17.92 -18.44
N LEU A 32 24.86 -17.46 -18.52
CA LEU A 32 25.34 -16.17 -17.98
C LEU A 32 24.54 -14.97 -18.51
N VAL A 33 23.82 -14.28 -17.62
CA VAL A 33 22.89 -13.17 -17.93
C VAL A 33 23.13 -12.04 -16.93
N PHE A 34 23.67 -10.90 -17.33
CA PHE A 34 24.09 -9.81 -16.42
C PHE A 34 22.93 -8.97 -15.84
N GLY A 35 22.44 -9.23 -14.64
CA GLY A 35 21.36 -8.45 -13.99
C GLY A 35 21.81 -7.19 -13.24
N VAL A 36 21.34 -6.00 -13.66
CA VAL A 36 21.38 -4.79 -12.83
C VAL A 36 20.09 -4.70 -12.01
N SER A 37 20.18 -4.95 -10.71
CA SER A 37 19.09 -4.72 -9.75
C SER A 37 19.37 -3.44 -8.96
N ILE A 38 18.71 -2.33 -9.26
CA ILE A 38 18.90 -1.06 -8.55
C ILE A 38 17.57 -0.30 -8.45
N PRO A 39 17.26 0.36 -7.33
CA PRO A 39 16.25 1.40 -7.25
C PRO A 39 16.89 2.81 -7.34
N SER A 40 17.34 3.25 -8.53
CA SER A 40 17.63 4.68 -8.79
C SER A 40 18.01 4.93 -10.26
N VAL A 41 17.30 5.87 -10.88
CA VAL A 41 17.39 6.26 -12.30
C VAL A 41 18.71 6.95 -12.68
N ARG A 42 19.55 7.32 -11.71
CA ARG A 42 20.80 8.04 -12.01
C ARG A 42 21.89 7.15 -12.56
N LEU A 43 22.07 5.95 -12.03
CA LEU A 43 22.99 4.98 -12.63
C LEU A 43 22.48 4.60 -14.03
N ALA A 44 21.18 4.39 -14.23
CA ALA A 44 20.61 4.11 -15.55
C ALA A 44 20.87 5.23 -16.58
N ARG A 45 20.87 6.51 -16.16
CA ARG A 45 21.17 7.65 -17.04
C ARG A 45 22.64 7.74 -17.45
N ASP A 46 23.56 7.45 -16.53
CA ASP A 46 24.98 7.50 -16.81
C ASP A 46 25.51 6.19 -17.40
N ILE A 47 24.80 5.06 -17.24
CA ILE A 47 25.11 3.73 -17.80
C ILE A 47 24.56 3.57 -19.22
N VAL A 48 23.45 4.23 -19.56
CA VAL A 48 22.77 4.07 -20.85
C VAL A 48 22.96 5.33 -21.71
N ASN A 49 23.91 5.26 -22.66
CA ASN A 49 23.82 6.07 -23.87
C ASN A 49 22.57 5.63 -24.64
N CYS A 50 21.43 6.28 -24.35
CA CYS A 50 20.14 5.99 -24.96
C CYS A 50 20.17 6.21 -26.48
N HIS A 51 20.43 5.16 -27.25
CA HIS A 51 19.91 4.98 -28.60
C HIS A 51 19.09 3.68 -28.64
N ARG A 52 17.78 3.86 -28.88
CA ARG A 52 16.68 2.88 -29.02
C ARG A 52 15.94 2.43 -27.74
N TYR A 53 14.78 3.08 -27.57
CA TYR A 53 13.60 2.81 -26.71
C TYR A 53 13.72 3.14 -25.21
N GLY A 54 13.01 4.20 -24.77
CA GLY A 54 13.05 4.87 -23.45
C GLY A 54 12.25 4.18 -22.32
N TYR A 55 12.42 4.56 -21.04
CA TYR A 55 11.99 5.82 -20.41
C TYR A 55 12.95 6.39 -19.33
N CYS A 56 12.82 7.69 -19.04
CA CYS A 56 13.49 8.47 -17.98
C CYS A 56 12.60 8.62 -16.73
N SER A 57 13.19 8.66 -15.51
CA SER A 57 12.54 9.26 -14.31
C SER A 57 13.04 10.68 -14.02
N ILE A 58 12.10 11.50 -13.55
CA ILE A 58 12.26 12.87 -13.05
C ILE A 58 12.66 12.80 -11.57
N ARG A 59 13.57 13.70 -11.17
CA ARG A 59 14.10 13.89 -9.81
C ARG A 59 13.13 13.50 -8.68
N GLY A 60 13.54 12.56 -7.82
CA GLY A 60 13.08 12.49 -6.43
C GLY A 60 12.03 11.44 -6.06
N ILE A 61 11.70 10.48 -6.92
CA ILE A 61 10.88 9.31 -6.55
C ILE A 61 11.51 8.06 -7.18
N PRO A 62 12.02 7.09 -6.40
CA PRO A 62 12.37 5.79 -6.95
C PRO A 62 11.05 5.06 -7.23
N LEU A 63 10.71 4.92 -8.52
CA LEU A 63 9.68 4.00 -8.95
C LEU A 63 10.22 2.58 -8.78
N ALA A 64 9.32 1.62 -8.53
CA ALA A 64 9.59 0.20 -8.65
C ALA A 64 10.01 -0.10 -10.10
N ASP A 65 11.30 0.10 -10.39
CA ASP A 65 11.87 -0.03 -11.71
C ASP A 65 12.30 -1.49 -11.94
N LEU A 66 11.98 -1.98 -13.14
CA LEU A 66 12.36 -3.31 -13.64
C LEU A 66 13.85 -3.57 -13.39
N VAL A 67 14.20 -4.77 -12.93
CA VAL A 67 15.59 -5.25 -12.92
C VAL A 67 16.07 -5.24 -14.37
N HIS A 68 16.97 -4.33 -14.71
CA HIS A 68 17.51 -4.21 -16.05
C HIS A 68 18.76 -5.06 -16.16
N VAL A 69 18.66 -6.20 -16.83
CA VAL A 69 19.84 -6.99 -17.16
C VAL A 69 20.55 -6.32 -18.33
N LEU A 70 21.78 -5.83 -18.13
CA LEU A 70 22.59 -5.20 -19.18
C LEU A 70 23.92 -5.94 -19.36
N PRO A 71 24.29 -6.34 -20.60
CA PRO A 71 25.63 -6.83 -20.86
C PRO A 71 26.66 -5.79 -20.45
N PHE A 72 27.74 -6.20 -19.76
CA PHE A 72 28.75 -5.28 -19.22
C PHE A 72 29.31 -4.29 -20.26
N LYS A 73 29.48 -4.72 -21.52
CA LYS A 73 29.96 -3.85 -22.62
C LYS A 73 29.01 -2.70 -22.96
N SER A 74 27.74 -2.80 -22.56
CA SER A 74 26.71 -1.78 -22.76
C SER A 74 26.65 -0.76 -21.61
N VAL A 75 27.39 -1.01 -20.53
CA VAL A 75 27.56 -0.08 -19.40
C VAL A 75 28.51 1.05 -19.83
N SER A 76 28.31 2.27 -19.35
CA SER A 76 29.19 3.39 -19.71
C SER A 76 30.63 3.18 -19.25
N VAL A 77 31.57 3.85 -19.95
CA VAL A 77 33.00 3.77 -19.67
C VAL A 77 33.30 4.23 -18.24
N GLU A 78 32.62 5.25 -17.76
CA GLU A 78 32.72 5.79 -16.41
C GLU A 78 32.31 4.76 -15.37
N ALA A 79 31.19 4.08 -15.58
CA ALA A 79 30.68 3.06 -14.67
C ALA A 79 31.55 1.79 -14.71
N GLN A 80 32.00 1.34 -15.89
CA GLN A 80 32.95 0.23 -16.00
C GLN A 80 34.25 0.54 -15.24
N LYS A 81 34.78 1.76 -15.39
CA LYS A 81 35.99 2.23 -14.68
C LYS A 81 35.77 2.37 -13.17
N ALA A 82 34.55 2.69 -12.73
CA ALA A 82 34.23 2.74 -11.31
C ALA A 82 34.15 1.33 -10.71
N LEU A 83 33.52 0.38 -11.42
CA LEU A 83 33.41 -1.02 -11.01
C LEU A 83 34.80 -1.70 -10.95
N SER A 84 35.68 -1.41 -11.90
CA SER A 84 37.03 -1.99 -11.92
C SER A 84 37.95 -1.51 -10.78
N LYS A 85 37.53 -0.51 -10.01
CA LYS A 85 38.33 0.10 -8.92
C LYS A 85 37.92 -0.38 -7.53
N ILE A 86 36.83 -1.13 -7.41
CA ILE A 86 36.31 -1.60 -6.13
C ILE A 86 36.59 -3.08 -5.95
N GLU A 87 36.68 -3.50 -4.69
CA GLU A 87 36.60 -4.91 -4.32
C GLU A 87 35.13 -5.35 -4.35
N TYR A 88 34.85 -6.52 -4.91
CA TYR A 88 33.50 -7.08 -4.90
C TYR A 88 33.23 -7.70 -3.54
N LEU A 89 32.00 -7.54 -3.05
CA LEU A 89 31.56 -8.21 -1.84
C LEU A 89 31.29 -9.69 -2.13
N GLU A 90 31.67 -10.56 -1.20
CA GLU A 90 31.58 -12.01 -1.32
C GLU A 90 31.01 -12.65 -0.04
N GLY A 91 30.53 -13.88 -0.14
CA GLY A 91 30.06 -14.67 1.01
C GLY A 91 28.96 -13.98 1.83
N ASP A 92 29.11 -13.98 3.16
CA ASP A 92 28.15 -13.40 4.11
C ASP A 92 27.86 -11.91 3.88
N SER A 93 28.81 -11.19 3.28
CA SER A 93 28.63 -9.78 2.92
C SER A 93 27.53 -9.59 1.88
N VAL A 94 27.41 -10.52 0.93
CA VAL A 94 26.37 -10.51 -0.10
C VAL A 94 24.99 -10.68 0.53
N THR A 95 24.86 -11.63 1.46
CA THR A 95 23.59 -11.87 2.17
C THR A 95 23.13 -10.62 2.91
N LYS A 96 24.04 -9.91 3.58
CA LYS A 96 23.72 -8.66 4.29
C LYS A 96 23.27 -7.53 3.36
N VAL A 97 23.89 -7.40 2.19
CA VAL A 97 23.47 -6.41 1.18
C VAL A 97 22.07 -6.74 0.64
N LYS A 98 21.81 -8.02 0.32
CA LYS A 98 20.48 -8.47 -0.15
C LYS A 98 19.39 -8.23 0.89
N GLU A 99 19.67 -8.56 2.15
CA GLU A 99 18.73 -8.28 3.24
C GLU A 99 18.47 -6.78 3.42
N TYR A 100 19.51 -5.95 3.31
CA TYR A 100 19.36 -4.50 3.39
C TYR A 100 18.49 -3.97 2.23
N ASP A 101 18.79 -4.38 1.00
CA ASP A 101 18.01 -4.03 -0.18
C ASP A 101 16.55 -4.43 -0.03
N ASP A 102 16.27 -5.68 0.35
CA ASP A 102 14.91 -6.18 0.54
C ASP A 102 14.10 -5.37 1.57
N VAL A 103 14.74 -5.00 2.69
CA VAL A 103 14.10 -4.20 3.75
C VAL A 103 13.80 -2.80 3.26
N VAL A 104 14.77 -2.12 2.63
CA VAL A 104 14.64 -0.73 2.18
C VAL A 104 13.67 -0.62 1.00
N ARG A 105 13.78 -1.52 0.02
CA ARG A 105 12.86 -1.62 -1.12
C ARG A 105 11.43 -1.84 -0.64
N SER A 106 11.21 -2.75 0.30
CA SER A 106 9.88 -3.00 0.87
C SER A 106 9.27 -1.75 1.49
N LEU A 107 10.06 -0.94 2.21
CA LEU A 107 9.61 0.33 2.77
C LEU A 107 9.18 1.32 1.67
N TRP A 108 9.99 1.47 0.63
CA TRP A 108 9.70 2.40 -0.47
C TRP A 108 8.48 1.99 -1.29
N GLU A 109 8.33 0.71 -1.61
CA GLU A 109 7.16 0.20 -2.33
C GLU A 109 5.87 0.41 -1.53
N VAL A 110 5.88 0.17 -0.21
CA VAL A 110 4.72 0.47 0.64
C VAL A 110 4.42 1.97 0.64
N ASN A 111 5.44 2.83 0.74
CA ASN A 111 5.25 4.27 0.69
C ASN A 111 4.68 4.73 -0.66
N GLN A 112 5.12 4.14 -1.77
CA GLN A 112 4.57 4.44 -3.09
C GLN A 112 3.08 4.05 -3.18
N LEU A 113 2.71 2.87 -2.68
CA LEU A 113 1.30 2.45 -2.60
C LEU A 113 0.48 3.38 -1.67
N TYR A 114 1.08 3.92 -0.62
CA TYR A 114 0.43 4.92 0.23
C TYR A 114 0.11 6.20 -0.53
N GLU A 115 1.05 6.71 -1.32
CA GLU A 115 0.82 7.88 -2.19
C GLU A 115 -0.24 7.57 -3.26
N GLN A 116 -0.24 6.38 -3.85
CA GLN A 116 -1.29 5.95 -4.79
C GLN A 116 -2.66 5.90 -4.11
N PHE A 117 -2.76 5.35 -2.90
CA PHE A 117 -4.00 5.34 -2.11
C PHE A 117 -4.50 6.76 -1.84
N ARG A 118 -3.62 7.66 -1.41
CA ARG A 118 -3.95 9.07 -1.15
C ARG A 118 -4.43 9.79 -2.40
N TRP A 119 -3.76 9.56 -3.53
CA TRP A 119 -4.16 10.10 -4.83
C TRP A 119 -5.55 9.59 -5.24
N ASN A 120 -5.79 8.29 -5.13
CA ASN A 120 -7.10 7.70 -5.47
C ASN A 120 -8.23 8.23 -4.58
N TYR A 121 -7.96 8.52 -3.30
CA TYR A 121 -8.95 9.19 -2.45
C TYR A 121 -9.22 10.64 -2.90
N GLY A 122 -8.19 11.36 -3.33
CA GLY A 122 -8.34 12.69 -3.94
C GLY A 122 -9.20 12.64 -5.21
N GLU A 123 -8.92 11.67 -6.09
CA GLU A 123 -9.67 11.47 -7.33
C GLU A 123 -11.11 11.03 -7.09
N LEU A 124 -11.37 10.18 -6.09
CA LEU A 124 -12.74 9.82 -5.68
C LEU A 124 -13.55 11.09 -5.37
N ARG A 125 -12.99 11.99 -4.57
CA ARG A 125 -13.65 13.25 -4.19
C ARG A 125 -13.82 14.22 -5.35
N ARG A 126 -12.88 14.20 -6.30
CA ARG A 126 -12.93 15.04 -7.50
C ARG A 126 -13.97 14.55 -8.51
N LEU A 127 -14.03 13.25 -8.73
CA LEU A 127 -14.92 12.59 -9.69
C LEU A 127 -16.33 12.39 -9.15
N VAL A 128 -16.49 12.31 -7.83
CA VAL A 128 -17.77 12.18 -7.14
C VAL A 128 -17.92 13.34 -6.14
N PRO A 129 -18.16 14.58 -6.64
CA PRO A 129 -18.14 15.80 -5.84
C PRO A 129 -19.43 15.98 -5.04
N CYS A 130 -19.80 14.98 -4.25
CA CYS A 130 -20.99 15.00 -3.43
C CYS A 130 -20.84 15.94 -2.22
N ASP A 131 -21.94 16.60 -1.86
CA ASP A 131 -22.01 17.44 -0.67
C ASP A 131 -22.03 16.61 0.62
N GLN A 132 -22.17 17.27 1.77
CA GLN A 132 -22.21 16.62 3.09
C GLN A 132 -23.42 15.71 3.31
N PHE A 133 -24.45 15.81 2.46
CA PHE A 133 -25.63 14.97 2.48
C PHE A 133 -25.60 13.91 1.37
N ASP A 134 -24.47 13.76 0.68
CA ASP A 134 -24.28 12.88 -0.47
C ASP A 134 -25.05 13.28 -1.74
N PHE A 135 -25.51 14.52 -1.87
CA PHE A 135 -26.11 14.99 -3.13
C PHE A 135 -25.04 15.32 -4.16
N LEU A 136 -25.26 14.87 -5.39
CA LEU A 136 -24.41 15.14 -6.54
C LEU A 136 -24.92 16.36 -7.31
N PRO A 137 -24.03 17.23 -7.80
CA PRO A 137 -24.42 18.30 -8.69
C PRO A 137 -24.85 17.73 -10.05
N ASP A 138 -25.80 18.38 -10.70
CA ASP A 138 -26.26 18.00 -12.05
C ASP A 138 -25.10 18.04 -13.05
N GLY A 139 -25.04 17.02 -13.92
CA GLY A 139 -24.07 16.97 -15.01
C GLY A 139 -22.60 16.78 -14.58
N PHE A 140 -22.34 16.30 -13.35
CA PHE A 140 -20.97 16.08 -12.87
C PHE A 140 -20.20 15.04 -13.68
N ALA A 141 -20.91 14.10 -14.33
CA ALA A 141 -20.32 13.08 -15.17
C ALA A 141 -19.94 13.66 -16.54
N ASN A 142 -18.66 14.00 -16.68
CA ASN A 142 -18.07 14.47 -17.93
C ASN A 142 -17.50 13.30 -18.76
N GLY A 143 -17.37 13.49 -20.08
CA GLY A 143 -16.65 12.55 -20.95
C GLY A 143 -17.48 11.41 -21.55
N GLY A 144 -18.82 11.53 -21.58
CA GLY A 144 -19.70 10.59 -22.28
C GLY A 144 -20.06 9.32 -21.49
N PHE A 145 -19.68 9.24 -20.22
CA PHE A 145 -20.03 8.13 -19.33
C PHE A 145 -21.22 8.49 -18.44
N GLY A 146 -22.07 7.50 -18.12
CA GLY A 146 -23.15 7.68 -17.17
C GLY A 146 -22.66 7.89 -15.74
N GLU A 147 -23.42 8.65 -14.94
CA GLU A 147 -23.10 8.97 -13.55
C GLU A 147 -22.78 7.73 -12.69
N ARG A 148 -23.59 6.67 -12.82
CA ARG A 148 -23.40 5.42 -12.06
C ARG A 148 -22.06 4.76 -12.37
N THR A 149 -21.64 4.81 -13.64
CA THR A 149 -20.36 4.27 -14.11
C THR A 149 -19.20 5.05 -13.51
N VAL A 150 -19.25 6.38 -13.57
CA VAL A 150 -18.19 7.25 -13.00
C VAL A 150 -18.04 7.00 -11.50
N VAL A 151 -19.14 6.95 -10.77
CA VAL A 151 -19.14 6.76 -9.32
C VAL A 151 -18.57 5.39 -8.93
N ASN A 152 -19.04 4.30 -9.55
CA ASN A 152 -18.56 2.96 -9.21
C ASN A 152 -17.11 2.73 -9.66
N ALA A 153 -16.69 3.30 -10.80
CA ALA A 153 -15.30 3.21 -11.24
C ALA A 153 -14.35 3.98 -10.30
N ALA A 154 -14.72 5.20 -9.91
CA ALA A 154 -13.94 6.00 -8.96
C ALA A 154 -13.85 5.31 -7.60
N PHE A 155 -14.98 4.80 -7.09
CA PHE A 155 -15.01 4.05 -5.84
C PHE A 155 -14.17 2.77 -5.92
N GLY A 156 -14.28 2.02 -7.01
CA GLY A 156 -13.55 0.77 -7.22
C GLY A 156 -12.03 0.95 -7.25
N ASN A 157 -11.56 2.02 -7.88
CA ASN A 157 -10.14 2.38 -7.86
C ASN A 157 -9.67 2.73 -6.45
N TYR A 158 -10.44 3.54 -5.72
CA TYR A 158 -10.13 3.93 -4.35
C TYR A 158 -10.06 2.73 -3.39
N VAL A 159 -11.10 1.90 -3.34
CA VAL A 159 -11.16 0.76 -2.41
C VAL A 159 -10.09 -0.29 -2.76
N SER A 160 -9.76 -0.44 -4.05
CA SER A 160 -8.68 -1.33 -4.50
C SER A 160 -7.31 -0.82 -4.12
N ALA A 161 -7.04 0.49 -4.26
CA ALA A 161 -5.77 1.08 -3.84
C ALA A 161 -5.56 0.97 -2.32
N ALA A 162 -6.63 1.22 -1.54
CA ALA A 162 -6.61 1.03 -0.09
C ALA A 162 -6.30 -0.42 0.28
N ARG A 163 -7.02 -1.38 -0.30
CA ARG A 163 -6.81 -2.81 -0.04
C ARG A 163 -5.41 -3.28 -0.43
N GLY A 164 -4.92 -2.84 -1.59
CA GLY A 164 -3.57 -3.18 -2.08
C GLY A 164 -2.47 -2.68 -1.14
N LEU A 165 -2.61 -1.46 -0.60
CA LEU A 165 -1.70 -0.94 0.42
C LEU A 165 -1.73 -1.82 1.69
N VAL A 166 -2.92 -2.15 2.20
CA VAL A 166 -3.06 -2.98 3.41
C VAL A 166 -2.42 -4.35 3.21
N ASP A 167 -2.73 -5.03 2.11
CA ASP A 167 -2.17 -6.36 1.83
C ASP A 167 -0.65 -6.31 1.66
N ARG A 168 -0.09 -5.25 1.06
CA ARG A 168 1.35 -5.06 0.96
C ARG A 168 2.00 -4.84 2.34
N MET A 169 1.43 -3.98 3.18
CA MET A 169 1.93 -3.78 4.55
C MET A 169 1.97 -5.09 5.34
N GLN A 170 0.90 -5.88 5.24
CA GLN A 170 0.80 -7.19 5.85
C GLN A 170 1.86 -8.16 5.32
N ALA A 171 2.09 -8.19 4.00
CA ALA A 171 3.12 -9.04 3.38
C ALA A 171 4.52 -8.70 3.89
N VAL A 172 4.86 -7.40 3.95
CA VAL A 172 6.16 -6.92 4.47
C VAL A 172 6.32 -7.31 5.94
N MET A 173 5.29 -7.13 6.76
CA MET A 173 5.34 -7.50 8.18
C MET A 173 5.52 -9.01 8.38
N ARG A 174 4.88 -9.85 7.56
CA ARG A 174 5.12 -11.32 7.58
C ARG A 174 6.55 -11.67 7.20
N MET A 175 7.15 -10.96 6.24
CA MET A 175 8.55 -11.17 5.87
C MET A 175 9.50 -10.79 7.01
N TYR A 176 9.23 -9.67 7.68
CA TYR A 176 10.04 -9.24 8.82
C TYR A 176 9.95 -10.22 10.01
N ASP A 177 8.78 -10.84 10.22
CA ASP A 177 8.53 -11.84 11.25
C ASP A 177 9.26 -13.17 10.99
N ARG A 178 9.31 -13.63 9.73
CA ARG A 178 9.98 -14.90 9.34
C ARG A 178 11.49 -14.93 9.60
N GLY A 179 12.12 -13.78 9.83
CA GLY A 179 13.55 -13.65 10.14
C GLY A 179 13.87 -13.38 11.61
N SER A 180 12.87 -13.23 12.49
CA SER A 180 13.09 -12.92 13.90
C SER A 180 12.63 -14.04 14.82
N ASN A 181 13.53 -14.55 15.68
CA ASN A 181 13.19 -15.47 16.78
C ASN A 181 12.32 -14.84 17.89
N LYS A 182 11.74 -13.66 17.67
CA LYS A 182 11.03 -12.89 18.69
C LYS A 182 9.70 -12.39 18.14
N GLU A 183 8.73 -12.29 19.05
CA GLU A 183 7.37 -11.76 18.89
C GLU A 183 7.29 -10.28 18.45
N LEU A 184 8.36 -9.72 17.86
CA LEU A 184 8.59 -8.30 17.63
C LEU A 184 7.55 -7.62 16.74
N TYR A 185 6.85 -8.38 15.90
CA TYR A 185 5.89 -7.83 14.93
C TYR A 185 4.43 -8.24 15.24
N LYS A 186 4.18 -8.85 16.41
CA LYS A 186 2.80 -9.10 16.89
C LYS A 186 2.03 -7.78 17.04
N ASP A 187 2.69 -6.75 17.54
CA ASP A 187 2.13 -5.41 17.72
C ASP A 187 1.49 -4.86 16.45
N TYR A 188 2.06 -5.14 15.26
CA TYR A 188 1.46 -4.72 13.99
C TYR A 188 0.08 -5.34 13.81
N TRP A 189 -0.08 -6.64 14.11
CA TRP A 189 -1.30 -7.40 13.90
C TRP A 189 -2.41 -7.08 14.88
N GLU A 190 -2.09 -6.57 16.07
CA GLU A 190 -3.10 -6.18 17.08
C GLU A 190 -4.12 -5.19 16.52
N LEU A 191 -3.65 -4.15 15.83
CA LEU A 191 -4.52 -3.08 15.32
C LEU A 191 -5.50 -3.57 14.23
N PRO A 192 -5.05 -4.06 13.05
CA PRO A 192 -5.96 -4.52 12.00
C PRO A 192 -6.78 -5.74 12.44
N SER A 193 -6.26 -6.63 13.29
CA SER A 193 -7.06 -7.75 13.82
C SER A 193 -8.16 -7.24 14.73
N SER A 194 -7.87 -6.28 15.62
CA SER A 194 -8.90 -5.70 16.49
C SER A 194 -10.04 -5.07 15.68
N TRP A 195 -9.75 -4.32 14.61
CA TRP A 195 -10.77 -3.75 13.74
C TRP A 195 -11.53 -4.83 12.96
N TYR A 196 -10.84 -5.87 12.50
CA TYR A 196 -11.46 -6.96 11.77
C TYR A 196 -12.36 -7.83 12.68
N ASP A 197 -12.02 -7.99 13.95
CA ASP A 197 -12.75 -8.79 14.94
C ASP A 197 -13.90 -8.02 15.58
N GLN A 198 -13.72 -6.74 15.89
CA GLN A 198 -14.82 -5.85 16.28
C GLN A 198 -15.89 -5.76 15.18
N GLY A 199 -15.49 -6.05 13.93
CA GLY A 199 -16.33 -5.87 12.77
C GLY A 199 -16.44 -4.40 12.38
N GLY A 200 -17.43 -4.09 11.56
CA GLY A 200 -17.77 -2.70 11.29
C GLY A 200 -17.26 -2.14 9.97
N LEU A 201 -17.04 -0.82 9.92
CA LEU A 201 -16.70 -0.09 8.70
C LEU A 201 -15.41 -0.60 8.06
N TYR A 202 -14.42 -0.95 8.88
CA TYR A 202 -13.18 -1.53 8.37
C TYR A 202 -13.46 -2.83 7.62
N VAL A 203 -14.22 -3.76 8.23
CA VAL A 203 -14.61 -5.03 7.59
C VAL A 203 -15.42 -4.78 6.33
N PHE A 204 -16.41 -3.89 6.38
CA PHE A 204 -17.23 -3.53 5.23
C PHE A 204 -16.36 -3.12 4.04
N MET A 205 -15.50 -2.13 4.23
CA MET A 205 -14.68 -1.57 3.17
C MET A 205 -13.54 -2.49 2.73
N TYR A 206 -12.96 -3.26 3.65
CA TYR A 206 -11.89 -4.22 3.35
C TYR A 206 -12.40 -5.41 2.53
N GLU A 207 -13.62 -5.87 2.80
CA GLU A 207 -14.22 -7.04 2.16
C GLU A 207 -14.99 -6.69 0.88
N ILE A 208 -15.58 -5.49 0.79
CA ILE A 208 -16.34 -5.06 -0.41
C ILE A 208 -15.46 -4.89 -1.65
N ARG A 209 -14.13 -4.79 -1.47
CA ARG A 209 -13.19 -4.76 -2.58
C ARG A 209 -13.31 -5.99 -3.48
N ASN A 210 -13.54 -7.18 -2.91
CA ASN A 210 -13.59 -8.42 -3.68
C ASN A 210 -14.69 -8.41 -4.75
N PRO A 211 -15.99 -8.20 -4.41
CA PRO A 211 -17.04 -8.11 -5.42
C PRO A 211 -16.81 -6.95 -6.39
N VAL A 212 -16.31 -5.81 -5.91
CA VAL A 212 -16.01 -4.64 -6.76
C VAL A 212 -14.94 -4.94 -7.81
N GLN A 213 -13.86 -5.65 -7.46
CA GLN A 213 -12.83 -6.06 -8.42
C GLN A 213 -13.40 -6.99 -9.51
N HIS A 214 -14.42 -7.78 -9.17
CA HIS A 214 -15.07 -8.67 -10.12
C HIS A 214 -16.17 -7.98 -10.95
N GLY A 215 -16.29 -6.64 -10.88
CA GLY A 215 -17.19 -5.87 -11.73
C GLY A 215 -18.55 -5.56 -11.10
N GLN A 216 -18.77 -5.94 -9.84
CA GLN A 216 -20.02 -5.64 -9.15
C GLN A 216 -20.08 -4.15 -8.79
N THR A 217 -21.13 -3.46 -9.26
CA THR A 217 -21.44 -2.11 -8.77
C THR A 217 -22.05 -2.21 -7.38
N VAL A 218 -21.51 -1.47 -6.42
CA VAL A 218 -21.96 -1.49 -5.01
C VAL A 218 -22.43 -0.12 -4.52
N VAL A 219 -22.28 0.89 -5.36
CA VAL A 219 -22.74 2.25 -5.09
C VAL A 219 -23.97 2.54 -5.95
N SER A 220 -25.02 3.04 -5.31
CA SER A 220 -26.29 3.38 -5.92
C SER A 220 -26.52 4.88 -6.00
N LEU A 221 -27.27 5.28 -7.02
CA LEU A 221 -27.72 6.64 -7.28
C LEU A 221 -29.24 6.67 -7.11
N VAL A 222 -29.71 7.42 -6.12
CA VAL A 222 -31.12 7.51 -5.76
C VAL A 222 -31.60 8.92 -6.07
N ARG A 223 -32.71 9.05 -6.82
CA ARG A 223 -33.34 10.35 -7.08
C ARG A 223 -34.23 10.72 -5.90
N GLU A 224 -33.94 11.85 -5.27
CA GLU A 224 -34.68 12.42 -4.14
C GLU A 224 -34.99 13.89 -4.44
N ASN A 225 -36.28 14.24 -4.50
CA ASN A 225 -36.74 15.63 -4.76
C ASN A 225 -36.10 16.28 -6.01
N GLY A 226 -35.90 15.48 -7.06
CA GLY A 226 -35.28 15.94 -8.31
C GLY A 226 -33.76 15.93 -8.33
N VAL A 227 -33.09 15.72 -7.19
CA VAL A 227 -31.63 15.70 -7.07
C VAL A 227 -31.12 14.26 -6.92
N THR A 228 -29.95 13.96 -7.47
CA THR A 228 -29.33 12.63 -7.35
C THR A 228 -28.52 12.56 -6.06
N ARG A 229 -28.77 11.54 -5.25
CA ARG A 229 -28.02 11.23 -4.03
C ARG A 229 -27.22 9.94 -4.20
N VAL A 230 -25.96 9.94 -3.78
CA VAL A 230 -25.07 8.76 -3.85
C VAL A 230 -25.06 8.01 -2.52
N ARG A 231 -25.28 6.69 -2.54
CA ARG A 231 -25.37 5.88 -1.31
C ARG A 231 -24.81 4.48 -1.52
N PHE A 232 -24.39 3.84 -0.43
CA PHE A 232 -24.25 2.38 -0.43
C PHE A 232 -25.60 1.76 -0.10
N ASP A 233 -26.17 1.04 -1.06
CA ASP A 233 -27.39 0.26 -0.87
C ASP A 233 -27.05 -1.10 -0.28
N LEU A 234 -27.37 -1.30 1.00
CA LEU A 234 -27.01 -2.53 1.69
C LEU A 234 -27.86 -3.71 1.22
N ASP A 235 -29.11 -3.49 0.80
CA ASP A 235 -29.94 -4.57 0.25
C ASP A 235 -29.37 -5.03 -1.11
N GLN A 236 -28.90 -4.09 -1.96
CA GLN A 236 -28.16 -4.41 -3.19
C GLN A 236 -26.86 -5.19 -2.92
N ILE A 237 -26.10 -4.80 -1.89
CA ILE A 237 -24.83 -5.46 -1.54
C ILE A 237 -25.08 -6.84 -0.93
N VAL A 238 -26.20 -7.06 -0.25
CA VAL A 238 -26.58 -8.39 0.24
C VAL A 238 -26.99 -9.34 -0.89
N ASP A 239 -27.73 -8.86 -1.90
CA ASP A 239 -28.20 -9.66 -3.04
C ASP A 239 -27.18 -9.72 -4.22
N MET A 240 -25.88 -9.83 -3.91
CA MET A 240 -24.86 -10.07 -4.95
C MET A 240 -24.89 -11.52 -5.42
N ARG A 241 -25.83 -11.85 -6.30
CA ARG A 241 -26.15 -13.23 -6.74
C ARG A 241 -24.99 -14.02 -7.32
N GLU A 242 -24.03 -13.34 -7.94
CA GLU A 242 -22.93 -13.98 -8.70
C GLU A 242 -21.61 -14.06 -7.91
N TYR A 243 -21.53 -13.48 -6.70
CA TYR A 243 -20.28 -13.40 -5.95
C TYR A 243 -20.43 -13.78 -4.49
N ASN A 244 -19.52 -14.61 -4.00
CA ASN A 244 -19.47 -14.99 -2.60
C ASN A 244 -19.04 -13.80 -1.73
N THR A 245 -19.97 -13.28 -0.93
CA THR A 245 -19.67 -12.39 0.19
C THR A 245 -19.00 -13.18 1.32
N SER A 246 -17.93 -12.66 1.92
CA SER A 246 -17.34 -13.30 3.09
C SER A 246 -18.33 -13.35 4.27
N PRO A 247 -18.24 -14.35 5.17
CA PRO A 247 -19.11 -14.44 6.34
C PRO A 247 -19.07 -13.19 7.22
N LYS A 248 -17.91 -12.54 7.35
CA LYS A 248 -17.76 -11.29 8.11
C LYS A 248 -18.47 -10.11 7.44
N LEU A 249 -18.38 -9.97 6.12
CA LEU A 249 -19.13 -8.95 5.39
C LEU A 249 -20.64 -9.18 5.54
N ARG A 250 -21.11 -10.42 5.39
CA ARG A 250 -22.52 -10.77 5.56
C ARG A 250 -23.02 -10.48 6.97
N ALA A 251 -22.23 -10.81 8.00
CA ALA A 251 -22.55 -10.49 9.39
C ALA A 251 -22.64 -8.97 9.63
N PHE A 252 -21.73 -8.19 9.04
CA PHE A 252 -21.79 -6.74 9.09
C PHE A 252 -23.06 -6.19 8.43
N LEU A 253 -23.38 -6.64 7.22
CA LEU A 253 -24.55 -6.19 6.47
C LEU A 253 -25.84 -6.50 7.24
N ASN A 254 -26.03 -7.75 7.67
CA ASN A 254 -27.22 -8.17 8.41
C ASN A 254 -27.40 -7.37 9.70
N LYS A 255 -26.33 -7.20 10.49
CA LYS A 255 -26.36 -6.41 11.74
C LYS A 255 -26.72 -4.95 11.47
N THR A 256 -26.19 -4.38 10.39
CA THR A 256 -26.40 -2.95 10.06
C THR A 256 -27.79 -2.71 9.50
N ILE A 257 -28.25 -3.55 8.56
CA ILE A 257 -29.61 -3.51 8.01
C ILE A 257 -30.65 -3.66 9.13
N SER A 258 -30.48 -4.64 10.02
CA SER A 258 -31.38 -4.83 11.19
C SER A 258 -31.46 -3.55 12.00
N LYS A 259 -30.32 -2.94 12.35
CA LYS A 259 -30.29 -1.73 13.17
C LYS A 259 -30.89 -0.49 12.50
N ILE A 260 -30.81 -0.38 11.18
CA ILE A 260 -31.49 0.69 10.44
C ILE A 260 -33.00 0.45 10.49
N LYS A 261 -33.45 -0.77 10.17
CA LYS A 261 -34.87 -1.15 10.16
C LYS A 261 -35.52 -1.12 11.55
N ASP A 262 -34.77 -1.40 12.61
CA ASP A 262 -35.22 -1.27 14.00
C ASP A 262 -35.50 0.18 14.39
N HIS A 263 -34.81 1.14 13.76
CA HIS A 263 -35.02 2.56 13.99
C HIS A 263 -36.13 3.13 13.10
N ASP A 264 -36.19 2.70 11.83
CA ASP A 264 -37.26 3.06 10.90
C ASP A 264 -37.49 1.91 9.93
N SER A 265 -38.60 1.19 10.12
CA SER A 265 -38.93 0.00 9.33
C SER A 265 -39.28 0.31 7.87
N SER A 266 -39.56 1.57 7.55
CA SER A 266 -39.83 2.05 6.19
C SER A 266 -38.57 2.55 5.47
N ASP A 267 -37.46 2.73 6.19
CA ASP A 267 -36.22 3.26 5.64
C ASP A 267 -35.46 2.19 4.85
N CYS A 268 -34.98 2.58 3.68
CA CYS A 268 -34.09 1.74 2.89
C CYS A 268 -32.72 1.72 3.56
N PRO A 269 -32.10 0.54 3.76
CA PRO A 269 -30.88 0.43 4.54
C PRO A 269 -29.68 0.97 3.75
N TYR A 270 -29.46 2.28 3.84
CA TYR A 270 -28.36 2.97 3.17
C TYR A 270 -27.24 3.34 4.14
N LEU A 271 -25.99 3.30 3.65
CA LEU A 271 -24.87 4.00 4.28
C LEU A 271 -24.50 5.26 3.50
N CYS A 272 -24.19 6.34 4.23
CA CYS A 272 -23.70 7.58 3.64
C CYS A 272 -22.40 7.32 2.88
N PHE A 273 -22.35 7.74 1.61
CA PHE A 273 -21.21 7.45 0.75
C PHE A 273 -19.96 8.22 1.19
N ARG A 274 -20.07 9.55 1.31
CA ARG A 274 -18.98 10.45 1.63
C ARG A 274 -18.35 10.14 2.98
N TYR A 275 -19.16 10.09 4.04
CA TYR A 275 -18.64 9.85 5.38
C TYR A 275 -17.98 8.47 5.47
N THR A 276 -18.59 7.42 4.91
CA THR A 276 -18.03 6.07 4.91
C THR A 276 -16.62 6.06 4.31
N ASN A 277 -16.44 6.71 3.17
CA ASN A 277 -15.12 6.84 2.54
C ASN A 277 -14.16 7.72 3.36
N MET A 278 -14.64 8.79 4.01
CA MET A 278 -13.81 9.61 4.91
C MET A 278 -13.27 8.80 6.08
N SER A 279 -14.13 8.07 6.78
CA SER A 279 -13.74 7.23 7.92
C SER A 279 -12.86 6.06 7.53
N TYR A 280 -13.11 5.43 6.38
CA TYR A 280 -12.19 4.41 5.89
C TYR A 280 -10.82 4.97 5.53
N ASN A 281 -10.77 6.15 4.90
CA ASN A 281 -9.52 6.84 4.62
C ASN A 281 -8.72 7.13 5.91
N GLU A 282 -9.37 7.55 6.99
CA GLU A 282 -8.73 7.70 8.30
C GLU A 282 -8.10 6.40 8.79
N LEU A 283 -8.88 5.30 8.81
CA LEU A 283 -8.42 3.99 9.28
C LEU A 283 -7.20 3.47 8.50
N VAL A 284 -7.19 3.64 7.18
CA VAL A 284 -6.06 3.18 6.33
C VAL A 284 -4.81 4.02 6.60
N ILE A 285 -4.94 5.35 6.80
CA ILE A 285 -3.80 6.21 7.16
C ILE A 285 -3.28 5.87 8.56
N GLU A 286 -4.18 5.61 9.52
CA GLU A 286 -3.81 5.18 10.87
C GLU A 286 -3.01 3.86 10.83
N LEU A 287 -3.49 2.87 10.06
CA LEU A 287 -2.78 1.61 9.89
C LEU A 287 -1.41 1.80 9.23
N PHE A 288 -1.28 2.71 8.26
CA PHE A 288 0.01 3.05 7.66
C PHE A 288 0.97 3.70 8.67
N CYS A 289 0.48 4.60 9.53
CA CYS A 289 1.30 5.17 10.60
C CYS A 289 1.78 4.08 11.58
N HIS A 290 0.88 3.15 11.95
CA HIS A 290 1.21 2.01 12.79
C HIS A 290 2.25 1.09 12.13
N PHE A 291 2.08 0.79 10.84
CA PHE A 291 3.06 0.05 10.04
C PHE A 291 4.46 0.68 10.11
N LEU A 292 4.58 1.99 9.88
CA LEU A 292 5.88 2.67 9.90
C LEU A 292 6.54 2.58 11.28
N LYS A 293 5.77 2.72 12.36
CA LYS A 293 6.25 2.54 13.73
C LYS A 293 6.76 1.11 13.96
N CYS A 294 6.03 0.09 13.51
CA CYS A 294 6.42 -1.32 13.65
C CYS A 294 7.58 -1.71 12.73
N ALA A 295 7.76 -1.04 11.58
CA ALA A 295 8.83 -1.32 10.63
C ALA A 295 10.18 -0.71 11.05
N GLU A 296 10.15 0.40 11.79
CA GLU A 296 11.36 1.16 12.17
C GLU A 296 12.47 0.30 12.79
N PRO A 297 12.20 -0.63 13.74
CA PRO A 297 13.24 -1.47 14.32
C PRO A 297 13.98 -2.33 13.27
N ARG A 298 13.27 -2.93 12.29
CA ARG A 298 13.89 -3.74 11.23
C ARG A 298 14.74 -2.90 10.30
N VAL A 299 14.22 -1.75 9.87
CA VAL A 299 14.94 -0.82 9.00
C VAL A 299 16.21 -0.31 9.69
N ARG A 300 16.12 0.01 10.99
CA ARG A 300 17.27 0.45 11.78
C ARG A 300 18.32 -0.66 11.94
N ALA A 301 17.90 -1.90 12.19
CA ALA A 301 18.80 -3.04 12.30
C ALA A 301 19.54 -3.28 10.98
N ALA A 302 18.81 -3.37 9.86
CA ALA A 302 19.40 -3.54 8.53
C ALA A 302 20.38 -2.42 8.19
N ARG A 303 20.05 -1.16 8.51
CA ARG A 303 20.96 -0.02 8.32
C ARG A 303 22.24 -0.13 9.14
N LYS A 304 22.13 -0.57 10.40
CA LYS A 304 23.31 -0.77 11.27
C LYS A 304 24.22 -1.85 10.71
N ASP A 305 23.65 -2.97 10.26
CA ASP A 305 24.41 -4.09 9.70
C ASP A 305 25.10 -3.68 8.39
N MET A 306 24.39 -2.97 7.52
CA MET A 306 24.97 -2.40 6.30
C MET A 306 26.07 -1.38 6.61
N HIS A 307 25.90 -0.51 7.61
CA HIS A 307 26.95 0.43 8.01
C HIS A 307 28.21 -0.29 8.51
N SER A 308 28.04 -1.30 9.35
CA SER A 308 29.14 -2.14 9.85
C SER A 308 29.87 -2.83 8.70
N LEU A 309 29.13 -3.34 7.71
CA LEU A 309 29.69 -3.95 6.51
C LEU A 309 30.57 -2.97 5.72
N LEU A 310 30.06 -1.76 5.47
CA LEU A 310 30.78 -0.74 4.68
C LEU A 310 32.05 -0.26 5.38
N LEU A 311 32.07 -0.23 6.72
CA LEU A 311 33.27 0.09 7.50
C LEU A 311 34.33 -1.01 7.40
N GLN A 312 33.91 -2.28 7.41
CA GLN A 312 34.80 -3.43 7.28
C GLN A 312 35.36 -3.56 5.86
N HIS A 313 34.57 -3.22 4.85
CA HIS A 313 34.91 -3.34 3.43
C HIS A 313 35.01 -1.98 2.73
N SER A 314 35.80 -1.05 3.29
CA SER A 314 35.92 0.31 2.76
C SER A 314 36.38 0.38 1.28
N LYS A 315 37.17 -0.61 0.83
CA LYS A 315 37.60 -0.73 -0.58
C LYS A 315 36.51 -1.24 -1.53
N ALA A 316 35.43 -1.81 -1.00
CA ALA A 316 34.26 -2.23 -1.79
C ALA A 316 33.31 -1.07 -2.11
N VAL A 317 33.54 0.11 -1.52
CA VAL A 317 32.70 1.29 -1.72
C VAL A 317 33.21 2.13 -2.88
N GLY A 318 32.47 2.10 -3.98
CA GLY A 318 32.71 2.94 -5.15
C GLY A 318 31.95 4.25 -5.08
N LYS A 319 32.34 5.20 -5.93
CA LYS A 319 31.61 6.46 -6.15
C LYS A 319 31.35 6.68 -7.63
N LEU A 320 30.11 6.99 -7.98
CA LEU A 320 29.70 7.33 -9.34
C LEU A 320 28.56 8.35 -9.30
N GLY A 321 28.62 9.39 -10.14
CA GLY A 321 27.53 10.37 -10.27
C GLY A 321 27.18 11.13 -8.97
N GLY A 322 28.10 11.20 -8.00
CA GLY A 322 27.86 11.81 -6.69
C GLY A 322 27.20 10.90 -5.64
N SER A 323 26.93 9.63 -5.99
CA SER A 323 26.43 8.60 -5.08
C SER A 323 27.50 7.56 -4.81
N SER A 324 27.51 6.99 -3.61
CA SER A 324 28.32 5.80 -3.31
C SER A 324 27.57 4.53 -3.67
N PHE A 325 28.30 3.48 -4.04
CA PHE A 325 27.73 2.17 -4.38
C PHE A 325 28.61 1.03 -3.88
N VAL A 326 28.03 -0.18 -3.81
CA VAL A 326 28.76 -1.45 -3.65
C VAL A 326 28.38 -2.41 -4.75
N ALA A 327 29.22 -3.41 -5.02
CA ALA A 327 28.90 -4.47 -5.97
C ALA A 327 29.23 -5.86 -5.42
N TYR A 328 28.51 -6.86 -5.90
CA TYR A 328 28.77 -8.27 -5.63
C TYR A 328 28.48 -9.12 -6.86
N VAL A 329 29.08 -10.31 -6.90
CA VAL A 329 28.77 -11.32 -7.93
C VAL A 329 27.82 -12.36 -7.33
N ASP A 330 26.73 -12.66 -8.04
CA ASP A 330 25.83 -13.77 -7.73
C ASP A 330 25.59 -14.61 -8.98
N GLY A 331 26.14 -15.83 -8.96
CA GLY A 331 26.31 -16.66 -10.14
C GLY A 331 27.08 -15.89 -11.22
N ASP A 332 26.36 -15.55 -12.27
CA ASP A 332 26.88 -14.97 -13.51
C ASP A 332 26.65 -13.46 -13.61
N MET A 333 26.12 -12.87 -12.55
CA MET A 333 25.62 -11.50 -12.53
C MET A 333 26.45 -10.64 -11.60
N THR A 334 26.84 -9.46 -12.08
CA THR A 334 27.30 -8.38 -11.19
C THR A 334 26.09 -7.56 -10.76
N HIS A 335 25.78 -7.63 -9.47
CA HIS A 335 24.78 -6.77 -8.84
C HIS A 335 25.46 -5.53 -8.30
N VAL A 336 24.86 -4.37 -8.55
CA VAL A 336 25.30 -3.09 -8.00
C VAL A 336 24.19 -2.59 -7.11
N TYR A 337 24.52 -2.10 -5.92
CA TYR A 337 23.59 -1.40 -5.04
C TYR A 337 24.11 0.02 -4.85
N ASP A 338 23.40 1.01 -5.37
CA ASP A 338 23.75 2.42 -5.27
C ASP A 338 23.10 3.07 -4.04
N GLU A 339 23.42 4.35 -3.83
CA GLU A 339 22.85 5.15 -2.74
C GLU A 339 23.04 4.55 -1.33
N VAL A 340 24.15 3.82 -1.11
CA VAL A 340 24.48 3.23 0.22
C VAL A 340 24.62 4.26 1.34
N ASP A 341 24.78 5.53 0.98
CA ASP A 341 24.86 6.67 1.90
C ASP A 341 23.49 7.20 2.34
N VAL A 342 22.41 6.82 1.64
CA VAL A 342 21.05 7.22 2.01
C VAL A 342 20.67 6.54 3.33
N ASP A 343 20.15 7.34 4.26
CA ASP A 343 19.66 6.85 5.54
C ASP A 343 18.16 6.52 5.45
N PRO A 344 17.78 5.22 5.34
CA PRO A 344 16.38 4.81 5.25
C PRO A 344 15.63 5.07 6.57
N VAL A 345 16.32 5.17 7.71
CA VAL A 345 15.69 5.50 9.00
C VAL A 345 15.24 6.95 9.02
N LYS A 346 16.05 7.87 8.48
CA LYS A 346 15.68 9.27 8.31
C LYS A 346 14.48 9.41 7.38
N GLN A 347 14.51 8.71 6.24
CA GLN A 347 13.39 8.71 5.29
C GLN A 347 12.10 8.15 5.91
N LEU A 348 12.18 7.04 6.64
CA LEU A 348 11.04 6.47 7.36
C LEU A 348 10.42 7.49 8.32
N LYS A 349 11.25 8.21 9.09
CA LYS A 349 10.77 9.25 10.01
C LYS A 349 10.11 10.41 9.28
N ASP A 350 10.65 10.81 8.14
CA ASP A 350 10.06 11.87 7.30
C ASP A 350 8.70 11.45 6.72
N ILE A 351 8.60 10.21 6.22
CA ILE A 351 7.35 9.61 5.74
C ILE A 351 6.34 9.54 6.89
N HIS A 352 6.75 9.04 8.07
CA HIS A 352 5.87 8.91 9.23
C HIS A 352 5.34 10.28 9.70
N ARG A 353 6.19 11.31 9.72
CA ARG A 353 5.77 12.69 10.03
C ARG A 353 4.72 13.21 9.05
N LYS A 354 4.90 12.98 7.73
CA LYS A 354 3.91 13.35 6.71
C LYS A 354 2.60 12.58 6.91
N ALA A 355 2.67 11.27 7.11
CA ALA A 355 1.50 10.42 7.35
C ALA A 355 0.71 10.84 8.60
N ARG A 356 1.39 11.23 9.70
CA ARG A 356 0.72 11.76 10.89
C ARG A 356 0.01 13.09 10.64
N LYS A 357 0.57 13.96 9.80
CA LYS A 357 -0.12 15.19 9.37
C LYS A 357 -1.39 14.83 8.59
N HIS A 358 -1.27 13.91 7.63
CA HIS A 358 -2.42 13.40 6.86
C HIS A 358 -3.51 12.78 7.74
N LEU A 359 -3.13 12.05 8.79
CA LEU A 359 -4.05 11.45 9.76
C LEU A 359 -4.81 12.55 10.53
N LYS A 360 -4.08 13.55 11.04
CA LYS A 360 -4.69 14.69 11.74
C LYS A 360 -5.67 15.44 10.85
N ASP A 361 -5.33 15.65 9.58
CA ASP A 361 -6.21 16.32 8.62
C ASP A 361 -7.47 15.49 8.35
N ALA A 362 -7.36 14.16 8.23
CA ALA A 362 -8.51 13.26 8.08
C ALA A 362 -9.42 13.27 9.32
N GLN A 363 -8.83 13.21 10.52
CA GLN A 363 -9.53 13.29 11.80
C GLN A 363 -10.30 14.60 11.95
N ASN A 364 -9.66 15.72 11.60
CA ASN A 364 -10.30 17.04 11.64
C ASN A 364 -11.49 17.12 10.67
N ALA A 365 -11.35 16.56 9.46
CA ALA A 365 -12.42 16.53 8.48
C ALA A 365 -13.62 15.71 8.97
N ILE A 366 -13.39 14.53 9.56
CA ILE A 366 -14.47 13.70 10.13
C ILE A 366 -15.11 14.37 11.33
N ALA A 367 -14.32 15.00 12.20
CA ALA A 367 -14.84 15.75 13.34
C ALA A 367 -15.72 16.93 12.90
N ALA A 368 -15.34 17.63 11.82
CA ALA A 368 -16.15 18.69 11.23
C ALA A 368 -17.48 18.14 10.68
N GLU A 369 -17.44 17.02 9.94
CA GLU A 369 -18.65 16.36 9.41
C GLU A 369 -19.61 15.98 10.55
N ARG A 370 -19.10 15.41 11.65
CA ARG A 370 -19.90 15.02 12.82
C ARG A 370 -20.60 16.19 13.51
N ARG A 371 -19.97 17.38 13.54
CA ARG A 371 -20.53 18.57 14.19
C ARG A 371 -21.70 19.18 13.43
N LEU A 372 -21.76 18.94 12.11
CA LEU A 372 -22.81 19.46 11.24
C LEU A 372 -24.02 18.51 11.16
N ILE A 373 -23.83 17.23 11.51
CA ILE A 373 -24.87 16.20 11.55
C ILE A 373 -25.61 16.16 12.91
N ARG A 374 -24.98 16.68 13.97
CA ARG A 374 -25.64 16.94 15.27
C ARG A 374 -26.42 18.24 15.21
#